data_AF-G4YFV9-F1
#
_entry.id   AF-G4YFV9-F1
#
_cell.length_a   1.000
_cell.length_b   1.000
_cell.length_c   1.000
_cell.angle_alpha   90.00
_cell.angle_beta   90.00
_cell.angle_gamma   90.00
#
_symmetry.space_group_name_H-M   'P 1'
#
loop_
_entity.id
_entity.type
_entity.pdbx_description
1 polymer ?
#
loop_
_entity_poly.entity_id
_entity_poly.type
_entity_poly.pdbx_seq_one_letter_code
_entity_poly.pdbx_strand_id
1 'polypeptide(L)'
;MELGISPIVTSGLVMQLLAGSKMIEVDQSLKEDRALFSGAQKLFGILITLGEAVAYVVSGMYGNISDIGAFNAILIIVQLLCAGVLVIILDEMLQKGYGLGSGISLFIATNICENIVWKAFSPTTINTGRGTEFEGAIIALFHLLITRSDKLRALKEAFYRQNLPNITNLLATMFVFVVVIYFQGFRVDLPVKYQKLRGQQGTYPIKLFYTSNMPIILQTALVSNLYFISQLLYKKFSGNFLVRLLGVWQDVEGSAGQTVPVGGAAYYMSAPSNLAQIMYDPLRFVIYVIFILGSCALFSKTWIEISGSSARDVAKQLRDQQMVMKGHRDSSIVHVLNRYIPTAAAFGGMCIGALSMVADLLGAIGSGTGILLAVTIIYQYFETFAREQAEMPLSGLFGF
;
A
#
# COMPACT_ATOMS: atom_id res chain seq x y z
N MET A 1 -1.16 -4.75 17.43
CA MET A 1 -2.20 -4.80 16.39
C MET A 1 -1.80 -5.82 15.34
N GLU A 2 -1.99 -7.11 15.59
CA GLU A 2 -1.44 -8.15 14.71
C GLU A 2 -2.24 -8.35 13.41
N LEU A 3 -3.58 -8.29 13.47
CA LEU A 3 -4.39 -8.23 12.25
C LEU A 3 -4.31 -6.85 11.55
N GLY A 4 -3.89 -5.82 12.29
CA GLY A 4 -3.73 -4.46 11.80
C GLY A 4 -4.95 -3.95 11.03
N ILE A 5 -4.71 -3.55 9.79
CA ILE A 5 -5.70 -3.02 8.83
C ILE A 5 -6.11 -4.03 7.76
N SER A 6 -5.50 -5.24 7.74
CA SER A 6 -5.67 -6.21 6.66
C SER A 6 -7.14 -6.60 6.43
N PRO A 7 -7.94 -6.90 7.49
CA PRO A 7 -9.36 -7.22 7.32
C PRO A 7 -10.18 -6.10 6.70
N ILE A 8 -9.86 -4.84 7.02
CA ILE A 8 -10.59 -3.65 6.59
C ILE A 8 -10.29 -3.37 5.12
N VAL A 9 -9.01 -3.44 4.75
CA VAL A 9 -8.56 -3.30 3.37
C VAL A 9 -9.17 -4.40 2.51
N THR A 10 -9.14 -5.66 3.00
CA THR A 10 -9.65 -6.83 2.26
C THR A 10 -11.17 -6.76 2.08
N SER A 11 -11.94 -6.40 3.12
CA SER A 11 -13.40 -6.26 2.99
C SER A 11 -13.80 -5.14 2.04
N GLY A 12 -13.10 -3.99 2.10
CA GLY A 12 -13.32 -2.88 1.18
C GLY A 12 -13.03 -3.27 -0.27
N LEU A 13 -11.91 -3.96 -0.49
CA LEU A 13 -11.51 -4.52 -1.79
C LEU A 13 -12.57 -5.43 -2.39
N VAL A 14 -13.03 -6.42 -1.62
CA VAL A 14 -13.99 -7.43 -2.08
C VAL A 14 -15.31 -6.75 -2.45
N MET A 15 -15.80 -5.85 -1.59
CA MET A 15 -17.04 -5.12 -1.85
C MET A 15 -16.92 -4.18 -3.06
N GLN A 16 -15.79 -3.48 -3.21
CA GLN A 16 -15.54 -2.61 -4.36
C GLN A 16 -15.44 -3.42 -5.65
N LEU A 17 -14.78 -4.57 -5.63
CA LEU A 17 -14.69 -5.47 -6.78
C LEU A 17 -16.05 -6.06 -7.17
N LEU A 18 -16.89 -6.44 -6.20
CA LEU A 18 -18.26 -6.92 -6.42
C LEU A 18 -19.18 -5.86 -7.02
N ALA A 19 -19.07 -4.62 -6.55
CA ALA A 19 -19.82 -3.50 -7.12
C ALA A 19 -19.31 -3.15 -8.53
N GLY A 20 -18.00 -3.12 -8.73
CA GLY A 20 -17.40 -2.75 -10.00
C GLY A 20 -17.55 -3.81 -11.11
N SER A 21 -17.61 -5.09 -10.75
CA SER A 21 -17.94 -6.17 -11.70
C SER A 21 -19.41 -6.19 -12.12
N LYS A 22 -20.23 -5.29 -11.56
CA LYS A 22 -21.69 -5.25 -11.71
C LYS A 22 -22.39 -6.55 -11.31
N MET A 23 -21.74 -7.39 -10.50
CA MET A 23 -22.41 -8.53 -9.87
C MET A 23 -23.40 -8.07 -8.82
N ILE A 24 -23.14 -6.91 -8.20
CA ILE A 24 -24.07 -6.21 -7.31
C ILE A 24 -24.29 -4.81 -7.89
N GLU A 25 -25.51 -4.51 -8.31
CA GLU A 25 -25.90 -3.16 -8.72
C GLU A 25 -26.14 -2.34 -7.45
N VAL A 26 -25.28 -1.36 -7.20
CA VAL A 26 -25.40 -0.44 -6.07
C VAL A 26 -25.52 0.97 -6.64
N ASP A 27 -26.65 1.61 -6.43
CA ASP A 27 -26.81 3.00 -6.85
C ASP A 27 -26.28 3.94 -5.76
N GLN A 28 -25.08 4.48 -5.97
CA GLN A 28 -24.45 5.44 -5.06
C GLN A 28 -25.26 6.75 -4.91
N SER A 29 -26.24 7.00 -5.77
CA SER A 29 -27.13 8.16 -5.65
C SER A 29 -28.23 7.96 -4.59
N LEU A 30 -28.60 6.71 -4.30
CA LEU A 30 -29.59 6.37 -3.29
C LEU A 30 -28.91 6.26 -1.91
N LYS A 31 -29.45 7.01 -0.93
CA LYS A 31 -28.92 7.00 0.45
C LYS A 31 -29.06 5.62 1.11
N GLU A 32 -30.15 4.91 0.81
CA GLU A 32 -30.42 3.57 1.36
C GLU A 32 -29.39 2.55 0.87
N ASP A 33 -29.14 2.49 -0.44
CA ASP A 33 -28.13 1.60 -1.05
C ASP A 33 -26.72 1.89 -0.53
N ARG A 34 -26.37 3.17 -0.38
CA ARG A 34 -25.08 3.56 0.19
C ARG A 34 -24.93 3.12 1.65
N ALA A 35 -26.01 3.22 2.43
CA ALA A 35 -26.02 2.77 3.82
C ALA A 35 -25.93 1.24 3.92
N LEU A 36 -26.66 0.51 3.07
CA LEU A 36 -26.62 -0.96 2.98
C LEU A 36 -25.24 -1.45 2.54
N PHE A 37 -24.63 -0.83 1.52
CA PHE A 37 -23.30 -1.17 1.04
C PHE A 37 -22.24 -0.95 2.13
N SER A 38 -22.30 0.18 2.83
CA SER A 38 -21.42 0.46 3.97
C SER A 38 -21.65 -0.54 5.12
N GLY A 39 -22.90 -0.88 5.43
CA GLY A 39 -23.24 -1.89 6.43
C GLY A 39 -22.71 -3.28 6.09
N ALA A 40 -22.89 -3.72 4.84
CA ALA A 40 -22.38 -4.98 4.34
C ALA A 40 -20.85 -5.05 4.37
N GLN A 41 -20.16 -3.98 3.95
CA GLN A 41 -18.70 -3.91 4.00
C GLN A 41 -18.16 -4.08 5.43
N LYS A 42 -18.84 -3.52 6.43
CA LYS A 42 -18.48 -3.69 7.84
C LYS A 42 -18.74 -5.11 8.33
N LEU A 43 -19.88 -5.69 7.97
CA LEU A 43 -20.22 -7.06 8.36
C LEU A 43 -19.20 -8.04 7.78
N PHE A 44 -18.83 -7.89 6.50
CA PHE A 44 -17.73 -8.62 5.90
C PHE A 44 -16.39 -8.37 6.60
N GLY A 45 -16.09 -7.12 6.97
CA GLY A 45 -14.90 -6.79 7.76
C GLY A 45 -14.85 -7.56 9.08
N ILE A 46 -15.95 -7.61 9.83
CA ILE A 46 -16.04 -8.36 11.09
C ILE A 46 -15.87 -9.87 10.84
N LEU A 47 -16.52 -10.42 9.82
CA LEU A 47 -16.38 -11.84 9.48
C LEU A 47 -14.94 -12.20 9.09
N ILE A 48 -14.26 -11.34 8.32
CA ILE A 48 -12.86 -11.54 7.96
C ILE A 48 -11.96 -11.41 9.19
N THR A 49 -12.19 -10.43 10.08
CA THR A 49 -11.41 -10.33 11.34
C THR A 49 -11.54 -11.60 12.20
N LEU A 50 -12.74 -12.17 12.29
CA LEU A 50 -12.97 -13.42 13.02
C LEU A 50 -12.24 -14.59 12.35
N GLY A 51 -12.36 -14.71 11.02
CA GLY A 51 -11.69 -15.76 10.25
C GLY A 51 -10.17 -15.69 10.37
N GLU A 52 -9.59 -14.50 10.22
CA GLU A 52 -8.14 -14.27 10.39
C GLU A 52 -7.70 -14.53 11.83
N ALA A 53 -8.42 -14.05 12.85
CA ALA A 53 -8.06 -14.28 14.25
C ALA A 53 -8.02 -15.76 14.62
N VAL A 54 -9.03 -16.52 14.16
CA VAL A 54 -9.05 -17.99 14.32
C VAL A 54 -7.88 -18.62 13.56
N ALA A 55 -7.63 -18.20 12.32
CA ALA A 55 -6.53 -18.72 11.51
C ALA A 55 -5.16 -18.45 12.16
N TYR A 56 -4.93 -17.25 12.70
CA TYR A 56 -3.69 -16.88 13.39
C TYR A 56 -3.43 -17.74 14.63
N VAL A 57 -4.44 -17.97 15.47
CA VAL A 57 -4.28 -18.82 16.66
C VAL A 57 -4.09 -20.29 16.26
N VAL A 58 -4.84 -20.76 15.26
CA VAL A 58 -4.73 -22.14 14.77
C VAL A 58 -3.42 -22.40 14.02
N SER A 59 -2.78 -21.35 13.48
CA SER A 59 -1.49 -21.44 12.79
C SER A 59 -0.31 -21.77 13.72
N GLY A 60 -0.53 -21.73 15.04
CA GLY A 60 0.51 -21.90 16.04
C GLY A 60 1.48 -20.72 16.11
N MET A 61 1.14 -19.55 15.56
CA MET A 61 2.01 -18.36 15.61
C MET A 61 2.29 -17.89 17.04
N TYR A 62 1.36 -18.15 17.97
CA TYR A 62 1.53 -17.87 19.41
C TYR A 62 2.08 -19.07 20.21
N GLY A 63 2.36 -20.20 19.55
CA GLY A 63 2.71 -21.49 20.18
C GLY A 63 1.67 -22.58 19.91
N ASN A 64 2.00 -23.83 20.25
CA ASN A 64 1.08 -24.96 20.07
C ASN A 64 -0.14 -24.80 20.99
N ILE A 65 -1.34 -25.04 20.43
CA ILE A 65 -2.63 -24.94 21.13
C ILE A 65 -2.67 -25.83 22.39
N SER A 66 -1.89 -26.92 22.37
CA SER A 66 -1.72 -27.85 23.48
C SER A 66 -0.96 -27.26 24.67
N ASP A 67 -0.02 -26.34 24.45
CA ASP A 67 0.81 -25.73 25.49
C ASP A 67 0.19 -24.43 26.04
N ILE A 68 -0.55 -23.71 25.19
CA ILE A 68 -1.23 -22.45 25.53
C ILE A 68 -2.50 -22.69 26.35
N GLY A 69 -3.16 -23.84 26.13
CA GLY A 69 -4.46 -24.17 26.71
C GLY A 69 -5.62 -23.54 25.93
N ALA A 70 -6.70 -24.29 25.75
CA ALA A 70 -7.86 -23.87 24.94
C ALA A 70 -8.51 -22.57 25.44
N PHE A 71 -8.46 -22.31 26.75
CA PHE A 71 -9.00 -21.09 27.35
C PHE A 71 -8.23 -19.83 26.91
N ASN A 72 -6.89 -19.86 26.97
CA ASN A 72 -6.06 -18.73 26.55
C ASN A 72 -6.13 -18.51 25.05
N ALA A 73 -6.23 -19.58 24.26
CA ALA A 73 -6.44 -19.48 22.81
C ALA A 73 -7.75 -18.74 22.47
N ILE A 74 -8.85 -19.06 23.17
CA ILE A 74 -10.13 -18.35 23.01
C ILE A 74 -10.01 -16.89 23.46
N LEU A 75 -9.29 -16.62 24.56
CA LEU A 75 -9.08 -15.27 25.07
C LEU A 75 -8.31 -14.39 24.07
N ILE A 76 -7.28 -14.95 23.42
CA ILE A 76 -6.55 -14.27 22.33
C ILE A 76 -7.47 -13.96 21.16
N ILE A 77 -8.31 -14.92 20.72
CA ILE A 77 -9.26 -14.71 19.62
C ILE A 77 -10.22 -13.56 19.95
N VAL A 78 -10.79 -13.54 21.16
CA VAL A 78 -11.70 -12.48 21.61
C VAL A 78 -10.98 -11.13 21.66
N GLN A 79 -9.74 -11.09 22.17
CA GLN A 79 -8.94 -9.86 22.22
C GLN A 79 -8.64 -9.32 20.81
N LEU A 80 -8.26 -10.19 19.87
CA LEU A 80 -8.01 -9.83 18.47
C LEU A 80 -9.30 -9.34 17.78
N LEU A 81 -10.44 -9.96 18.06
CA LEU A 81 -11.73 -9.53 17.53
C LEU A 81 -12.14 -8.16 18.09
N CYS A 82 -12.01 -7.94 19.40
CA CYS A 82 -12.28 -6.63 20.01
C CYS A 82 -11.38 -5.54 19.43
N ALA A 83 -10.09 -5.82 19.26
CA ALA A 83 -9.16 -4.88 18.61
C ALA A 83 -9.56 -4.60 17.15
N GLY A 84 -9.90 -5.63 16.37
CA GLY A 84 -10.34 -5.47 14.98
C GLY A 84 -11.61 -4.63 14.84
N VAL A 85 -12.61 -4.87 15.71
CA VAL A 85 -13.85 -4.09 15.75
C VAL A 85 -13.56 -2.62 16.10
N LEU A 86 -12.67 -2.34 17.06
CA LEU A 86 -12.28 -0.96 17.38
C LEU A 86 -11.65 -0.25 16.19
N VAL A 87 -10.79 -0.91 15.41
CA VAL A 87 -10.18 -0.30 14.21
C VAL A 87 -11.23 -0.04 13.13
N ILE A 88 -12.19 -0.94 12.92
CA ILE A 88 -13.31 -0.73 11.98
C ILE A 88 -14.15 0.50 12.38
N ILE A 89 -14.44 0.65 13.67
CA ILE A 89 -15.19 1.80 14.18
C ILE A 89 -14.39 3.10 14.02
N LEU A 90 -13.08 3.08 14.29
CA LEU A 90 -12.22 4.26 14.09
C LEU A 90 -12.16 4.69 12.63
N ASP A 91 -12.06 3.74 11.69
CA ASP A 91 -12.13 4.05 10.26
C ASP A 91 -13.48 4.67 9.88
N GLU A 92 -14.59 4.17 10.43
CA GLU A 92 -15.91 4.78 10.23
C GLU A 92 -16.02 6.19 10.80
N MET A 93 -15.47 6.45 11.99
CA MET A 93 -15.46 7.79 12.57
C MET A 93 -14.72 8.78 11.67
N LEU A 94 -13.54 8.40 11.15
CA LEU A 94 -12.76 9.24 10.25
C LEU A 94 -13.50 9.48 8.92
N GLN A 95 -14.14 8.45 8.36
CA GLN A 95 -14.91 8.56 7.11
C GLN A 95 -16.19 9.40 7.26
N LYS A 96 -16.80 9.47 8.44
CA LYS A 96 -18.00 10.29 8.71
C LYS A 96 -17.71 11.80 8.83
N GLY A 97 -16.49 12.24 8.50
CA GLY A 97 -16.11 13.65 8.44
C GLY A 97 -15.38 14.17 9.67
N TYR A 98 -15.07 13.31 10.65
CA TYR A 98 -14.12 13.69 11.72
C TYR A 98 -12.66 13.64 11.25
N GLY A 99 -12.39 13.06 10.08
CA GLY A 99 -11.07 13.04 9.44
C GLY A 99 -11.08 13.69 8.06
N LEU A 100 -9.91 14.16 7.63
CA LEU A 100 -9.68 14.76 6.29
C LEU A 100 -9.69 13.72 5.15
N GLY A 101 -9.89 12.42 5.46
CA GLY A 101 -9.89 11.34 4.48
C GLY A 101 -10.12 9.97 5.12
N SER A 102 -9.75 8.90 4.41
CA SER A 102 -9.97 7.51 4.86
C SER A 102 -9.09 7.16 6.06
N GLY A 103 -9.64 6.43 7.03
CA GLY A 103 -8.87 5.94 8.18
C GLY A 103 -7.80 4.93 7.77
N ILE A 104 -8.11 4.07 6.80
CA ILE A 104 -7.17 3.10 6.23
C ILE A 104 -5.87 3.77 5.76
N SER A 105 -5.96 4.84 4.97
CA SER A 105 -4.79 5.54 4.46
C SER A 105 -3.96 6.17 5.57
N LEU A 106 -4.61 6.74 6.58
CA LEU A 106 -3.91 7.34 7.72
C LEU A 106 -3.16 6.29 8.56
N PHE A 107 -3.78 5.14 8.83
CA PHE A 107 -3.14 4.05 9.57
C PHE A 107 -1.94 3.47 8.83
N ILE A 108 -2.06 3.27 7.51
CA ILE A 108 -0.94 2.85 6.65
C ILE A 108 0.23 3.83 6.76
N ALA A 109 -0.04 5.11 6.48
CA ALA A 109 1.00 6.14 6.46
C ALA A 109 1.68 6.27 7.83
N THR A 110 0.91 6.25 8.91
CA THR A 110 1.45 6.37 10.28
C THR A 110 2.36 5.19 10.62
N ASN A 111 1.93 3.95 10.32
CA ASN A 111 2.74 2.76 10.62
C ASN A 111 4.04 2.72 9.82
N ILE A 112 4.03 3.17 8.56
CA ILE A 112 5.24 3.24 7.74
C ILE A 112 6.18 4.32 8.26
N CYS A 113 5.66 5.51 8.59
CA CYS A 113 6.46 6.59 9.17
C CYS A 113 7.07 6.17 10.52
N GLU A 114 6.30 5.52 11.39
CA GLU A 114 6.78 4.95 12.66
C GLU A 114 7.93 3.97 12.41
N ASN A 115 7.77 3.02 11.48
CA ASN A 115 8.81 2.06 11.12
C ASN A 115 10.09 2.73 10.59
N ILE A 116 9.96 3.77 9.77
CA ILE A 116 11.12 4.52 9.23
C ILE A 116 11.85 5.25 10.36
N VAL A 117 11.11 5.93 11.24
CA VAL A 117 11.69 6.66 12.38
C VAL A 117 12.33 5.69 13.37
N TRP A 118 11.66 4.56 13.67
CA TRP A 118 12.19 3.54 14.57
C TRP A 118 13.50 2.95 14.02
N LYS A 119 13.54 2.55 12.75
CA LYS A 119 14.78 2.01 12.14
C LYS A 119 15.89 3.06 11.98
N ALA A 120 15.55 4.35 11.94
CA ALA A 120 16.54 5.42 11.90
C ALA A 120 17.11 5.75 13.29
N PHE A 121 16.27 5.76 14.33
CA PHE A 121 16.56 6.30 15.67
C PHE A 121 16.37 5.29 16.82
N SER A 122 16.27 3.99 16.57
CA SER A 122 16.05 3.02 17.65
C SER A 122 17.23 3.01 18.65
N PRO A 123 16.96 3.19 19.95
CA PRO A 123 17.99 3.20 20.99
C PRO A 123 18.38 1.80 21.47
N THR A 124 17.78 0.75 20.90
CA THR A 124 18.01 -0.64 21.23
C THR A 124 19.40 -1.09 20.78
N THR A 125 20.08 -1.83 21.65
CA THR A 125 21.38 -2.44 21.33
C THR A 125 21.22 -3.94 21.15
N ILE A 126 21.74 -4.46 20.04
CA ILE A 126 21.81 -5.89 19.76
C ILE A 126 23.28 -6.31 19.87
N ASN A 127 23.55 -7.37 20.64
CA ASN A 127 24.91 -7.86 20.82
C ASN A 127 25.20 -8.95 19.79
N THR A 128 25.78 -8.59 18.66
CA THR A 128 26.09 -9.53 17.58
C THR A 128 27.50 -10.10 17.73
N GLY A 129 27.82 -10.74 18.86
CA GLY A 129 29.06 -11.53 19.09
C GLY A 129 30.41 -10.79 18.93
N ARG A 130 30.42 -9.56 18.42
CA ARG A 130 31.57 -8.68 18.13
C ARG A 130 31.48 -7.36 18.91
N GLY A 131 30.46 -7.19 19.75
CA GLY A 131 30.18 -6.01 20.56
C GLY A 131 28.71 -5.61 20.56
N THR A 132 28.35 -4.65 21.42
CA THR A 132 27.02 -4.03 21.45
C THR A 132 26.87 -3.08 20.27
N GLU A 133 25.98 -3.41 19.36
CA GLU A 133 25.69 -2.61 18.17
C GLU A 133 24.30 -1.96 18.34
N PHE A 134 24.20 -0.64 18.18
CA PHE A 134 22.89 0.01 18.13
C PHE A 134 22.14 -0.40 16.86
N GLU A 135 20.83 -0.62 16.99
CA GLU A 135 19.94 -0.99 15.89
C GLU A 135 19.63 0.22 14.98
N GLY A 136 19.56 1.43 15.56
CA GLY A 136 19.25 2.65 14.81
C GLY A 136 20.41 3.11 13.94
N ALA A 137 20.15 3.30 12.64
CA ALA A 137 21.19 3.67 11.66
C ALA A 137 21.98 4.94 12.05
N ILE A 138 21.29 5.95 12.61
CA ILE A 138 21.89 7.24 12.96
C ILE A 138 22.62 7.15 14.30
N ILE A 139 22.01 6.53 15.31
CA ILE A 139 22.60 6.34 16.63
C ILE A 139 23.85 5.44 16.55
N ALA A 140 23.80 4.39 15.73
CA ALA A 140 24.93 3.53 15.46
C ALA A 140 26.10 4.28 14.79
N LEU A 141 25.84 5.21 13.85
CA LEU A 141 26.92 6.03 13.29
C LEU A 141 27.56 6.91 14.35
N PHE A 142 26.78 7.62 15.15
CA PHE A 142 27.35 8.49 16.17
C PHE A 142 28.15 7.69 17.21
N HIS A 143 27.63 6.54 17.65
CA HIS A 143 28.33 5.68 18.58
C HIS A 143 29.62 5.08 17.98
N LEU A 144 29.58 4.56 16.75
CA LEU A 144 30.76 3.98 16.08
C LEU A 144 31.81 5.04 15.74
N LEU A 145 31.40 6.25 15.37
CA LEU A 145 32.29 7.37 15.05
C LEU A 145 32.98 7.97 16.29
N ILE A 146 32.31 7.95 17.44
CA ILE A 146 32.84 8.45 18.72
C ILE A 146 33.72 7.39 19.42
N THR A 147 33.35 6.11 19.34
CA THR A 147 33.96 5.07 20.18
C THR A 147 35.15 4.34 19.51
N ARG A 148 35.23 4.29 18.16
CA ARG A 148 36.37 3.66 17.45
C ARG A 148 37.41 4.66 16.97
N SER A 149 38.69 4.32 17.12
CA SER A 149 39.85 5.08 16.64
C SER A 149 40.06 5.02 15.11
N ASP A 150 39.69 3.90 14.46
CA ASP A 150 39.81 3.71 13.01
C ASP A 150 38.58 4.27 12.25
N LYS A 151 38.59 5.59 12.00
CA LYS A 151 37.48 6.30 11.35
C LYS A 151 37.07 5.72 9.98
N LEU A 152 38.02 5.24 9.17
CA LEU A 152 37.74 4.72 7.82
C LEU A 152 37.11 3.31 7.83
N ARG A 153 37.52 2.42 8.75
CA ARG A 153 36.90 1.10 8.90
C ARG A 153 35.53 1.19 9.56
N ALA A 154 35.39 2.05 10.57
CA ALA A 154 34.10 2.31 11.22
C ALA A 154 33.07 2.90 10.25
N LEU A 155 33.49 3.81 9.36
CA LEU A 155 32.60 4.35 8.32
C LEU A 155 32.21 3.28 7.30
N LYS A 156 33.16 2.46 6.82
CA LYS A 156 32.86 1.39 5.87
C LYS A 156 31.91 0.33 6.47
N GLU A 157 32.07 0.02 7.75
CA GLU A 157 31.23 -0.95 8.48
C GLU A 157 29.84 -0.36 8.83
N ALA A 158 29.74 0.95 9.09
CA ALA A 158 28.46 1.65 9.27
C ALA A 158 27.67 1.86 7.97
N PHE A 159 28.35 1.91 6.81
CA PHE A 159 27.72 2.04 5.50
C PHE A 159 27.34 0.68 4.85
N TYR A 160 28.07 -0.41 5.14
CA TYR A 160 27.90 -1.72 4.49
C TYR A 160 27.60 -2.87 5.48
N ARG A 161 26.75 -2.66 6.49
CA ARG A 161 26.33 -3.72 7.42
C ARG A 161 25.23 -4.57 6.79
N GLN A 162 25.42 -5.89 6.68
CA GLN A 162 24.42 -6.74 6.01
C GLN A 162 23.20 -7.08 6.88
N ASN A 163 23.32 -7.00 8.20
CA ASN A 163 22.29 -7.51 9.12
C ASN A 163 21.45 -6.43 9.81
N LEU A 164 21.80 -5.14 9.68
CA LEU A 164 21.15 -4.03 10.39
C LEU A 164 20.88 -2.84 9.43
N PRO A 165 19.91 -1.97 9.74
CA PRO A 165 19.63 -0.78 8.95
C PRO A 165 20.88 0.10 8.77
N ASN A 166 21.31 0.28 7.52
CA ASN A 166 22.46 1.11 7.18
C ASN A 166 22.08 2.56 6.88
N ILE A 167 23.06 3.45 6.94
CA ILE A 167 22.92 4.80 6.42
C ILE A 167 22.75 4.82 4.91
N THR A 168 23.36 3.88 4.19
CA THR A 168 23.11 3.70 2.75
C THR A 168 21.62 3.44 2.49
N ASN A 169 20.96 2.65 3.35
CA ASN A 169 19.54 2.35 3.23
C ASN A 169 18.68 3.57 3.58
N LEU A 170 19.08 4.37 4.57
CA LEU A 170 18.41 5.63 4.91
C LEU A 170 18.52 6.66 3.77
N LEU A 171 19.72 6.80 3.18
CA LEU A 171 19.96 7.69 2.05
C LEU A 171 19.20 7.20 0.81
N ALA A 172 19.17 5.89 0.56
CA ALA A 172 18.33 5.29 -0.47
C ALA A 172 16.84 5.61 -0.26
N THR A 173 16.32 5.50 0.97
CA THR A 173 14.94 5.91 1.30
C THR A 173 14.71 7.38 0.98
N MET A 174 15.62 8.28 1.36
CA MET A 174 15.50 9.71 1.07
C MET A 174 15.54 10.00 -0.44
N PHE A 175 16.42 9.31 -1.17
CA PHE A 175 16.51 9.42 -2.63
C PHE A 175 15.21 8.97 -3.31
N VAL A 176 14.70 7.79 -2.94
CA VAL A 176 13.41 7.28 -3.44
C VAL A 176 12.29 8.27 -3.11
N PHE A 177 12.24 8.79 -1.89
CA PHE A 177 11.22 9.76 -1.46
C PHE A 177 11.18 10.99 -2.37
N VAL A 178 12.33 11.58 -2.68
CA VAL A 178 12.43 12.74 -3.60
C VAL A 178 11.98 12.39 -5.02
N VAL A 179 12.43 11.23 -5.52
CA VAL A 179 12.06 10.75 -6.86
C VAL A 179 10.54 10.55 -6.97
N VAL A 180 9.91 9.94 -5.96
CA VAL A 180 8.46 9.72 -5.94
C VAL A 180 7.70 11.03 -5.94
N ILE A 181 8.09 12.01 -5.11
CA ILE A 181 7.46 13.34 -5.10
C ILE A 181 7.58 14.01 -6.47
N TYR A 182 8.73 13.88 -7.13
CA TYR A 182 8.92 14.43 -8.47
C TYR A 182 7.96 13.81 -9.49
N PHE A 183 7.83 12.47 -9.50
CA PHE A 183 6.88 11.78 -10.38
C PHE A 183 5.41 12.09 -10.04
N GLN A 184 5.09 12.33 -8.77
CA GLN A 184 3.74 12.68 -8.32
C GLN A 184 3.26 14.02 -8.91
N GLY A 185 4.19 14.93 -9.23
CA GLY A 185 3.90 16.22 -9.84
C GLY A 185 3.52 16.17 -11.32
N PHE A 186 3.69 15.03 -12.01
CA PHE A 186 3.37 14.92 -13.42
C PHE A 186 1.85 14.91 -13.64
N ARG A 187 1.35 15.94 -14.34
CA ARG A 187 -0.05 16.06 -14.75
C ARG A 187 -0.17 16.56 -16.19
N VAL A 188 -1.20 16.07 -16.86
CA VAL A 188 -1.60 16.50 -18.21
C VAL A 188 -2.86 17.33 -18.06
N ASP A 189 -2.74 18.64 -18.29
CA ASP A 189 -3.84 19.57 -18.13
C ASP A 189 -4.65 19.67 -19.43
N LEU A 190 -5.91 19.20 -19.41
CA LEU A 190 -6.83 19.30 -20.54
C LEU A 190 -7.67 20.58 -20.43
N PRO A 191 -7.70 21.45 -21.47
CA PRO A 191 -8.47 22.69 -21.42
C PRO A 191 -9.97 22.42 -21.57
N VAL A 192 -10.74 22.81 -20.56
CA VAL A 192 -12.21 22.73 -20.52
C VAL A 192 -12.82 24.13 -20.46
N LYS A 193 -14.03 24.27 -21.01
CA LYS A 193 -14.79 25.51 -21.00
C LYS A 193 -16.19 25.26 -20.44
N TYR A 194 -16.68 26.19 -19.63
CA TYR A 194 -18.07 26.16 -19.21
C TYR A 194 -18.99 26.61 -20.34
N GLN A 195 -20.05 25.85 -20.60
CA GLN A 195 -20.99 26.14 -21.69
C GLN A 195 -21.89 27.34 -21.37
N LYS A 196 -22.24 27.55 -20.10
CA LYS A 196 -23.12 28.64 -19.64
C LYS A 196 -22.40 29.97 -19.40
N LEU A 197 -21.16 29.92 -18.91
CA LEU A 197 -20.39 31.12 -18.56
C LEU A 197 -19.37 31.40 -19.67
N ARG A 198 -19.74 32.31 -20.59
CA ARG A 198 -18.84 32.74 -21.68
C ARG A 198 -17.56 33.35 -21.08
N GLY A 199 -16.41 32.79 -21.46
CA GLY A 199 -15.09 33.32 -21.11
C GLY A 199 -14.39 32.60 -19.96
N GLN A 200 -15.11 31.83 -19.14
CA GLN A 200 -14.49 31.08 -18.05
C GLN A 200 -13.85 29.79 -18.58
N GLN A 201 -12.52 29.77 -18.60
CA GLN A 201 -11.72 28.61 -18.99
C GLN A 201 -11.23 27.91 -17.73
N GLY A 202 -11.40 26.60 -17.68
CA GLY A 202 -10.84 25.73 -16.65
C GLY A 202 -9.83 24.77 -17.26
N THR A 203 -9.01 24.18 -16.42
CA THR A 203 -8.13 23.07 -16.79
C THR A 203 -8.53 21.86 -15.96
N TYR A 204 -8.75 20.72 -16.62
CA TYR A 204 -8.98 19.45 -15.96
C TYR A 204 -7.65 18.66 -15.92
N PRO A 205 -6.95 18.60 -14.77
CA PRO A 205 -5.67 17.92 -14.64
C PRO A 205 -5.85 16.41 -14.58
N ILE A 206 -5.29 15.67 -15.54
CA ILE A 206 -5.13 14.22 -15.46
C ILE A 206 -3.73 13.92 -14.93
N LYS A 207 -3.63 13.47 -13.69
CA LYS A 207 -2.34 13.07 -13.09
C LYS A 207 -1.83 11.77 -13.71
N LEU A 208 -0.50 11.63 -13.76
CA LEU A 208 0.17 10.40 -14.17
C LEU A 208 -0.30 9.21 -13.32
N PHE A 209 -0.38 9.41 -11.99
CA PHE A 209 -0.95 8.44 -11.06
C PHE A 209 -2.47 8.59 -10.96
N TYR A 210 -3.15 8.33 -12.08
CA TYR A 210 -4.58 8.53 -12.23
C TYR A 210 -5.43 7.72 -11.23
N THR A 211 -5.11 6.43 -11.08
CA THR A 211 -5.75 5.52 -10.13
C THR A 211 -5.19 5.61 -8.71
N SER A 212 -4.28 6.58 -8.47
CA SER A 212 -3.64 6.80 -7.18
C SER A 212 -2.90 5.56 -6.66
N ASN A 213 -2.93 5.34 -5.34
CA ASN A 213 -2.25 4.24 -4.64
C ASN A 213 -3.00 2.92 -4.62
N MET A 214 -4.27 2.92 -5.04
CA MET A 214 -5.13 1.76 -4.83
C MET A 214 -4.54 0.50 -5.47
N PRO A 215 -4.05 0.50 -6.73
CA PRO A 215 -3.52 -0.71 -7.37
C PRO A 215 -2.34 -1.35 -6.60
N ILE A 216 -1.45 -0.56 -5.99
CA ILE A 216 -0.39 -1.10 -5.11
C ILE A 216 -1.01 -1.73 -3.89
N ILE A 217 -1.92 -1.02 -3.22
CA ILE A 217 -2.58 -1.52 -2.01
C ILE A 217 -3.25 -2.85 -2.32
N LEU A 218 -3.95 -2.95 -3.45
CA LEU A 218 -4.58 -4.19 -3.90
C LEU A 218 -3.56 -5.31 -4.13
N GLN A 219 -2.49 -5.01 -4.86
CA GLN A 219 -1.46 -5.99 -5.18
C GLN A 219 -0.76 -6.49 -3.91
N THR A 220 -0.35 -5.58 -3.03
CA THR A 220 0.35 -5.92 -1.77
C THR A 220 -0.56 -6.69 -0.81
N ALA A 221 -1.82 -6.29 -0.66
CA ALA A 221 -2.79 -7.00 0.17
C ALA A 221 -3.05 -8.41 -0.38
N LEU A 222 -3.21 -8.55 -1.70
CA LEU A 222 -3.40 -9.85 -2.34
C LEU A 222 -2.19 -10.76 -2.15
N VAL A 223 -0.97 -10.24 -2.35
CA VAL A 223 0.27 -11.01 -2.14
C VAL A 223 0.43 -11.40 -0.68
N SER A 224 0.19 -10.48 0.26
CA SER A 224 0.25 -10.74 1.70
C SER A 224 -0.75 -11.82 2.13
N ASN A 225 -1.99 -11.73 1.65
CA ASN A 225 -3.04 -12.72 1.95
C ASN A 225 -2.71 -14.09 1.34
N LEU A 226 -2.19 -14.12 0.11
CA LEU A 226 -1.71 -15.36 -0.51
C LEU A 226 -0.55 -16.00 0.26
N TYR A 227 0.38 -15.20 0.77
CA TYR A 227 1.48 -15.68 1.61
C TYR A 227 1.00 -16.24 2.93
N PHE A 228 0.09 -15.54 3.60
CA PHE A 228 -0.51 -16.02 4.84
C PHE A 228 -1.22 -17.36 4.64
N ILE A 229 -2.08 -17.46 3.62
CA ILE A 229 -2.78 -18.71 3.27
C ILE A 229 -1.77 -19.81 2.91
N SER A 230 -0.76 -19.49 2.09
CA SER A 230 0.28 -20.46 1.70
C SER A 230 1.06 -21.00 2.91
N GLN A 231 1.42 -20.13 3.86
CA GLN A 231 2.12 -20.52 5.08
C GLN A 231 1.25 -21.42 5.97
N LEU A 232 -0.05 -21.09 6.11
CA LEU A 232 -1.01 -21.92 6.84
C LEU A 232 -1.19 -23.31 6.22
N LEU A 233 -1.35 -23.37 4.90
CA LEU A 233 -1.51 -24.64 4.19
C LEU A 233 -0.24 -25.47 4.28
N TYR A 234 0.94 -24.86 4.19
CA TYR A 234 2.22 -25.57 4.32
C TYR A 234 2.41 -26.17 5.72
N LYS A 235 2.08 -25.43 6.78
CA LYS A 235 2.14 -25.93 8.16
C LYS A 235 1.18 -27.10 8.43
N LYS A 236 -0.02 -27.10 7.83
CA LYS A 236 -1.02 -28.17 8.04
C LYS A 236 -0.90 -29.36 7.08
N PHE A 237 -0.46 -29.14 5.85
CA PHE A 237 -0.49 -30.13 4.77
C PHE A 237 0.82 -30.16 3.97
N SER A 238 1.95 -30.32 4.65
CA SER A 238 3.30 -30.37 4.07
C SER A 238 3.54 -31.50 3.05
N GLY A 239 2.63 -32.49 2.98
CA GLY A 239 2.68 -33.64 2.08
C GLY A 239 1.99 -33.46 0.72
N ASN A 240 1.13 -32.46 0.53
CA ASN A 240 0.34 -32.32 -0.70
C ASN A 240 1.13 -31.63 -1.82
N PHE A 241 1.07 -32.21 -3.03
CA PHE A 241 1.74 -31.66 -4.23
C PHE A 241 1.30 -30.22 -4.53
N LEU A 242 0.00 -29.90 -4.42
CA LEU A 242 -0.50 -28.54 -4.63
C LEU A 242 0.03 -27.53 -3.60
N VAL A 243 0.26 -27.97 -2.36
CA VAL A 243 0.77 -27.09 -1.28
C VAL A 243 2.25 -26.79 -1.49
N ARG A 244 3.02 -27.78 -1.96
CA ARG A 244 4.43 -27.58 -2.35
C ARG A 244 4.58 -26.71 -3.60
N LEU A 245 3.61 -26.78 -4.53
CA LEU A 245 3.56 -25.90 -5.70
C LEU A 245 3.24 -24.45 -5.31
N LEU A 246 2.34 -24.23 -4.35
CA LEU A 246 1.98 -22.91 -3.83
C LEU A 246 3.17 -22.24 -3.13
N GLY A 247 3.86 -22.96 -2.24
CA GLY A 247 5.02 -22.42 -1.54
C GLY A 247 5.60 -23.38 -0.53
N VAL A 248 6.91 -23.58 -0.57
CA VAL A 248 7.69 -24.24 0.49
C VAL A 248 8.28 -23.15 1.35
N TRP A 249 7.89 -23.10 2.61
CA TRP A 249 8.34 -22.11 3.58
C TRP A 249 9.39 -22.75 4.49
N GLN A 250 10.52 -22.05 4.71
CA GLN A 250 11.55 -22.48 5.65
C GLN A 250 11.74 -21.39 6.71
N ASP A 251 11.85 -21.80 7.96
CA ASP A 251 12.23 -20.91 9.06
C ASP A 251 13.67 -20.45 8.87
N VAL A 252 13.91 -19.13 8.91
CA VAL A 252 15.27 -18.58 8.86
C VAL A 252 15.89 -18.71 10.25
N GLU A 253 17.01 -19.42 10.34
CA GLU A 253 17.80 -19.53 11.58
C GLU A 253 18.23 -18.13 12.04
N GLY A 254 17.69 -17.65 13.17
CA GLY A 254 18.08 -16.39 13.82
C GLY A 254 16.98 -15.36 14.03
N SER A 255 15.79 -15.52 13.44
CA SER A 255 14.63 -14.64 13.69
C SER A 255 13.38 -15.46 13.97
N ALA A 256 12.97 -15.52 15.24
CA ALA A 256 11.72 -16.17 15.63
C ALA A 256 10.54 -15.56 14.84
N GLY A 257 9.90 -16.35 13.98
CA GLY A 257 8.69 -15.96 13.24
C GLY A 257 8.87 -15.43 11.81
N GLN A 258 10.10 -15.34 11.27
CA GLN A 258 10.29 -15.01 9.84
C GLN A 258 10.54 -16.27 9.01
N THR A 259 9.48 -16.77 8.37
CA THR A 259 9.58 -17.80 7.33
C THR A 259 9.84 -17.15 5.98
N VAL A 260 10.90 -17.55 5.30
CA VAL A 260 11.15 -17.15 3.91
C VAL A 260 10.67 -18.27 2.98
N PRO A 261 9.97 -17.94 1.87
CA PRO A 261 9.65 -18.97 0.89
C PRO A 261 10.97 -19.41 0.23
N VAL A 262 11.23 -20.72 0.22
CA VAL A 262 12.44 -21.34 -0.38
C VAL A 262 12.10 -22.05 -1.69
N GLY A 263 10.82 -22.32 -1.97
CA GLY A 263 10.35 -22.88 -3.25
C GLY A 263 8.88 -22.62 -3.54
N GLY A 264 8.43 -22.90 -4.78
CA GLY A 264 7.04 -22.76 -5.23
C GLY A 264 6.69 -21.39 -5.84
N ALA A 265 5.40 -21.17 -6.12
CA ALA A 265 4.91 -19.90 -6.68
C ALA A 265 5.20 -18.70 -5.77
N ALA A 266 5.13 -18.89 -4.45
CA ALA A 266 5.49 -17.86 -3.46
C ALA A 266 6.98 -17.42 -3.54
N TYR A 267 7.88 -18.30 -3.99
CA TYR A 267 9.30 -17.98 -4.20
C TYR A 267 9.51 -17.01 -5.36
N TYR A 268 8.72 -17.14 -6.44
CA TYR A 268 8.79 -16.24 -7.60
C TYR A 268 8.08 -14.90 -7.36
N MET A 269 7.09 -14.87 -6.47
CA MET A 269 6.37 -13.65 -6.13
C MET A 269 7.08 -12.78 -5.08
N SER A 270 8.07 -13.34 -4.36
CA SER A 270 8.73 -12.65 -3.24
C SER A 270 9.87 -11.77 -3.72
N ALA A 271 9.94 -10.57 -3.12
CA ALA A 271 11.00 -9.61 -3.41
C ALA A 271 12.37 -10.22 -3.07
N PRO A 272 13.37 -10.14 -3.97
CA PRO A 272 14.73 -10.55 -3.64
C PRO A 272 15.29 -9.58 -2.60
N SER A 273 15.78 -10.12 -1.49
CA SER A 273 16.20 -9.31 -0.34
C SER A 273 17.57 -8.67 -0.50
N ASN A 274 18.35 -9.05 -1.53
CA ASN A 274 19.68 -8.49 -1.78
C ASN A 274 20.03 -8.46 -3.27
N LEU A 275 20.78 -7.43 -3.68
CA LEU A 275 21.37 -7.32 -5.03
C LEU A 275 22.24 -8.54 -5.39
N ALA A 276 22.85 -9.17 -4.38
CA ALA A 276 23.63 -10.39 -4.54
C ALA A 276 22.78 -11.59 -4.98
N GLN A 277 21.55 -11.75 -4.46
CA GLN A 277 20.66 -12.87 -4.83
C GLN A 277 20.20 -12.78 -6.29
N ILE A 278 20.11 -11.57 -6.84
CA ILE A 278 19.76 -11.34 -8.26
C ILE A 278 20.85 -11.88 -9.18
N MET A 279 22.10 -11.77 -8.76
CA MET A 279 23.24 -12.28 -9.51
C MET A 279 23.30 -13.81 -9.52
N TYR A 280 22.79 -14.46 -8.46
CA TYR A 280 22.70 -15.92 -8.39
C TYR A 280 21.51 -16.47 -9.18
N ASP A 281 20.34 -15.83 -9.14
CA ASP A 281 19.12 -16.28 -9.83
C ASP A 281 18.47 -15.16 -10.69
N PRO A 282 19.04 -14.84 -11.86
CA PRO A 282 18.51 -13.78 -12.73
C PRO A 282 17.11 -14.09 -13.28
N LEU A 283 16.79 -15.37 -13.49
CA LEU A 283 15.47 -15.79 -13.97
C LEU A 283 14.35 -15.48 -12.95
N ARG A 284 14.61 -15.66 -11.65
CA ARG A 284 13.65 -15.32 -10.59
C ARG A 284 13.34 -13.83 -10.61
N PHE A 285 14.38 -13.01 -10.76
CA PHE A 285 14.22 -11.56 -10.82
C PHE A 285 13.38 -11.13 -12.02
N VAL A 286 13.64 -11.68 -13.21
CA VAL A 286 12.85 -11.36 -14.43
C VAL A 286 11.38 -11.74 -14.27
N ILE A 287 11.09 -12.92 -13.72
CA ILE A 287 9.69 -13.35 -13.48
C ILE A 287 9.01 -12.41 -12.47
N TYR A 288 9.72 -12.05 -11.39
CA TYR A 288 9.22 -11.11 -10.39
C TYR A 288 8.92 -9.73 -10.98
N VAL A 289 9.81 -9.20 -11.83
CA VAL A 289 9.63 -7.92 -12.54
C VAL A 289 8.37 -7.96 -13.40
N ILE A 290 8.23 -8.99 -14.24
CA ILE A 290 7.08 -9.14 -15.14
C ILE A 290 5.80 -9.28 -14.32
N PHE A 291 5.84 -10.03 -13.22
CA PHE A 291 4.69 -10.23 -12.36
C PHE A 291 4.24 -8.94 -11.68
N ILE A 292 5.15 -8.16 -11.07
CA ILE A 292 4.79 -6.89 -10.43
C ILE A 292 4.30 -5.87 -11.44
N LEU A 293 5.06 -5.63 -12.52
CA LEU A 293 4.66 -4.62 -13.52
C LEU A 293 3.35 -5.01 -14.22
N GLY A 294 3.20 -6.30 -14.54
CA GLY A 294 1.98 -6.84 -15.15
C GLY A 294 0.78 -6.74 -14.21
N SER A 295 0.92 -7.18 -12.95
CA SER A 295 -0.17 -7.10 -11.97
C SER A 295 -0.56 -5.67 -11.63
N CYS A 296 0.40 -4.76 -11.41
CA CYS A 296 0.11 -3.35 -11.15
C CYS A 296 -0.57 -2.65 -12.34
N ALA A 297 -0.15 -2.95 -13.58
CA ALA A 297 -0.80 -2.41 -14.78
C ALA A 297 -2.22 -2.96 -14.99
N LEU A 298 -2.42 -4.26 -14.76
CA LEU A 298 -3.73 -4.91 -14.86
C LEU A 298 -4.68 -4.38 -13.79
N PHE A 299 -4.26 -4.36 -12.52
CA PHE A 299 -5.06 -3.82 -11.42
C PHE A 299 -5.36 -2.34 -11.60
N SER A 300 -4.44 -1.55 -12.15
CA SER A 300 -4.73 -0.15 -12.46
C SER A 300 -5.82 -0.01 -13.52
N LYS A 301 -5.78 -0.80 -14.60
CA LYS A 301 -6.82 -0.75 -15.64
C LYS A 301 -8.18 -1.19 -15.13
N THR A 302 -8.26 -2.31 -14.42
CA THR A 302 -9.53 -2.79 -13.84
C THR A 302 -10.05 -1.81 -12.80
N TRP A 303 -9.16 -1.16 -12.03
CA TRP A 303 -9.56 -0.17 -11.03
C TRP A 303 -10.27 1.05 -11.63
N ILE A 304 -9.86 1.52 -12.81
CA ILE A 304 -10.55 2.64 -13.48
C ILE A 304 -12.02 2.31 -13.76
N GLU A 305 -12.28 1.08 -14.19
CA GLU A 305 -13.64 0.62 -14.52
C GLU A 305 -14.47 0.46 -13.25
N ILE A 306 -13.87 -0.12 -12.20
CA ILE A 306 -14.52 -0.35 -10.90
C ILE A 306 -14.81 0.96 -10.15
N SER A 307 -13.89 1.92 -10.19
CA SER A 307 -14.00 3.20 -9.47
C SER A 307 -14.96 4.19 -10.12
N GLY A 308 -15.57 3.86 -11.27
CA GLY A 308 -16.40 4.80 -12.03
C GLY A 308 -15.62 6.02 -12.51
N SER A 309 -14.30 5.89 -12.65
CA SER A 309 -13.40 6.92 -13.18
C SER A 309 -13.03 6.62 -14.64
N SER A 310 -13.83 5.80 -15.32
CA SER A 310 -13.61 5.50 -16.73
C SER A 310 -13.77 6.74 -17.60
N ALA A 311 -13.15 6.73 -18.77
CA ALA A 311 -13.27 7.83 -19.72
C ALA A 311 -14.73 8.16 -20.06
N ARG A 312 -15.63 7.16 -19.99
CA ARG A 312 -17.06 7.34 -20.22
C ARG A 312 -17.75 8.01 -19.03
N ASP A 313 -17.42 7.60 -17.81
CA ASP A 313 -18.01 8.14 -16.59
C ASP A 313 -17.55 9.59 -16.35
N VAL A 314 -16.26 9.87 -16.55
CA VAL A 314 -15.72 11.23 -16.48
C VAL A 314 -16.33 12.12 -17.56
N ALA A 315 -16.50 11.61 -18.79
CA ALA A 315 -17.18 12.36 -19.84
C ALA A 315 -18.64 12.67 -19.48
N LYS A 316 -19.35 11.71 -18.85
CA LYS A 316 -20.71 11.92 -18.36
C LYS A 316 -20.75 12.99 -17.27
N GLN A 317 -19.85 12.92 -16.28
CA GLN A 317 -19.73 13.94 -15.23
C GLN A 317 -19.45 15.34 -15.80
N LEU A 318 -18.50 15.46 -16.74
CA LEU A 318 -18.20 16.75 -17.39
C LEU A 318 -19.42 17.29 -18.14
N ARG A 319 -20.18 16.41 -18.81
CA ARG A 319 -21.41 16.78 -19.52
C ARG A 319 -22.50 17.23 -18.55
N ASP A 320 -22.68 16.52 -17.44
CA ASP A 320 -23.66 16.86 -16.40
C ASP A 320 -23.30 18.21 -15.73
N GLN A 321 -22.01 18.51 -15.61
CA GLN A 321 -21.49 19.82 -15.16
C GLN A 321 -21.47 20.90 -16.27
N GLN A 322 -21.97 20.59 -17.47
CA GLN A 322 -22.00 21.48 -18.63
C GLN A 322 -20.63 22.05 -19.02
N MET A 323 -19.59 21.22 -18.89
CA MET A 323 -18.23 21.51 -19.34
C MET A 323 -17.95 20.82 -20.68
N VAL A 324 -17.40 21.58 -21.63
CA VAL A 324 -17.05 21.12 -22.97
C VAL A 324 -15.56 21.34 -23.20
N MET A 325 -14.88 20.37 -23.82
CA MET A 325 -13.47 20.54 -24.19
C MET A 325 -13.28 21.58 -25.30
N LYS A 326 -12.24 22.41 -25.17
CA LYS A 326 -11.92 23.43 -26.18
C LYS A 326 -11.60 22.76 -27.52
N GLY A 327 -12.33 23.15 -28.58
CA GLY A 327 -12.07 22.71 -29.96
C GLY A 327 -12.65 21.35 -30.34
N HIS A 328 -13.38 20.69 -29.44
CA HIS A 328 -13.97 19.37 -29.68
C HIS A 328 -15.50 19.42 -29.49
N ARG A 329 -16.24 18.63 -30.27
CA ARG A 329 -17.69 18.44 -30.06
C ARG A 329 -17.93 17.56 -28.84
N ASP A 330 -19.09 17.66 -28.22
CA ASP A 330 -19.46 16.88 -27.02
C ASP A 330 -19.29 15.36 -27.20
N SER A 331 -19.56 14.83 -28.40
CA SER A 331 -19.36 13.41 -28.71
C SER A 331 -17.88 12.99 -28.77
N SER A 332 -16.98 13.91 -29.11
CA SER A 332 -15.54 13.65 -29.18
C SER A 332 -14.82 13.74 -27.83
N ILE A 333 -15.49 14.23 -26.78
CA ILE A 333 -14.93 14.31 -25.42
C ILE A 333 -14.52 12.91 -24.92
N VAL A 334 -15.39 11.92 -25.14
CA VAL A 334 -15.13 10.52 -24.77
C VAL A 334 -13.91 9.98 -25.51
N HIS A 335 -13.77 10.27 -26.80
CA HIS A 335 -12.65 9.76 -27.60
C HIS A 335 -11.30 10.34 -27.15
N VAL A 336 -11.27 11.64 -26.84
CA VAL A 336 -10.08 12.31 -26.31
C VAL A 336 -9.72 11.75 -24.93
N LEU A 337 -10.68 11.64 -24.01
CA LEU A 337 -10.45 11.07 -22.68
C LEU A 337 -10.00 9.60 -22.74
N ASN A 338 -10.55 8.81 -23.66
CA ASN A 338 -10.18 7.40 -23.83
C ASN A 338 -8.75 7.22 -24.38
N ARG A 339 -8.16 8.26 -24.98
CA ARG A 339 -6.75 8.25 -25.38
C ARG A 339 -5.82 8.50 -24.18
N TYR A 340 -6.24 9.31 -23.21
CA TYR A 340 -5.40 9.74 -22.08
C TYR A 340 -5.61 8.91 -20.81
N ILE A 341 -6.84 8.56 -20.43
CA ILE A 341 -7.12 7.91 -19.14
C ILE A 341 -6.56 6.48 -19.06
N PRO A 342 -6.85 5.57 -20.00
CA PRO A 342 -6.34 4.19 -19.94
C PRO A 342 -4.82 4.13 -20.08
N THR A 343 -4.23 5.03 -20.88
CA THR A 343 -2.77 5.11 -21.05
C THR A 343 -2.10 5.67 -19.79
N ALA A 344 -2.63 6.75 -19.22
CA ALA A 344 -2.13 7.33 -17.96
C ALA A 344 -2.23 6.33 -16.81
N ALA A 345 -3.34 5.60 -16.68
CA ALA A 345 -3.49 4.64 -15.61
C ALA A 345 -2.62 3.39 -15.77
N ALA A 346 -2.52 2.83 -16.99
CA ALA A 346 -1.67 1.67 -17.22
C ALA A 346 -0.19 2.00 -17.03
N PHE A 347 0.25 3.14 -17.56
CA PHE A 347 1.60 3.64 -17.41
C PHE A 347 1.89 4.06 -15.97
N GLY A 348 0.95 4.75 -15.31
CA GLY A 348 1.03 5.11 -13.90
C GLY A 348 1.19 3.89 -13.00
N GLY A 349 0.35 2.86 -13.17
CA GLY A 349 0.48 1.60 -12.43
C GLY A 349 1.81 0.89 -12.66
N MET A 350 2.31 0.90 -13.90
CA MET A 350 3.63 0.34 -14.24
C MET A 350 4.77 1.14 -13.62
N CYS A 351 4.76 2.47 -13.71
CA CYS A 351 5.76 3.35 -13.10
C CYS A 351 5.82 3.17 -11.59
N ILE A 352 4.67 3.07 -10.94
CA ILE A 352 4.56 2.80 -9.52
C ILE A 352 5.21 1.45 -9.17
N GLY A 353 4.87 0.37 -9.90
CA GLY A 353 5.46 -0.95 -9.67
C GLY A 353 6.99 -0.94 -9.87
N ALA A 354 7.47 -0.24 -10.89
CA ALA A 354 8.88 -0.08 -11.16
C ALA A 354 9.61 0.69 -10.05
N LEU A 355 9.04 1.80 -9.57
CA LEU A 355 9.59 2.58 -8.46
C LEU A 355 9.66 1.74 -7.18
N SER A 356 8.65 0.90 -6.92
CA SER A 356 8.64 0.03 -5.75
C SER A 356 9.78 -0.96 -5.80
N MET A 357 9.95 -1.62 -6.95
CA MET A 357 11.05 -2.56 -7.13
C MET A 357 12.41 -1.87 -6.99
N VAL A 358 12.61 -0.70 -7.60
CA VAL A 358 13.88 0.04 -7.46
C VAL A 358 14.15 0.38 -5.99
N ALA A 359 13.12 0.76 -5.23
CA ALA A 359 13.26 1.03 -3.81
C ALA A 359 13.59 -0.23 -2.99
N ASP A 360 12.97 -1.37 -3.29
CA ASP A 360 13.29 -2.66 -2.68
C ASP A 360 14.72 -3.10 -3.01
N LEU A 361 15.16 -2.91 -4.25
CA LEU A 361 16.51 -3.25 -4.73
C LEU A 361 17.61 -2.38 -4.10
N LEU A 362 17.32 -1.10 -3.86
CA LEU A 362 18.22 -0.19 -3.17
C LEU A 362 18.30 -0.46 -1.66
N GLY A 363 17.47 -1.38 -1.14
CA GLY A 363 17.43 -1.72 0.29
C GLY A 363 16.79 -0.63 1.14
N ALA A 364 15.83 0.12 0.59
CA ALA A 364 15.19 1.22 1.30
C ALA A 364 14.50 0.75 2.59
N ILE A 365 14.67 1.53 3.66
CA ILE A 365 14.09 1.27 4.98
C ILE A 365 12.56 1.44 4.91
N GLY A 366 11.80 0.39 5.24
CA GLY A 366 10.34 0.43 5.31
C GLY A 366 9.59 -0.24 4.15
N SER A 367 10.28 -1.01 3.30
CA SER A 367 9.81 -1.56 2.02
C SER A 367 9.53 -0.50 0.97
N GLY A 368 9.87 -0.77 -0.29
CA GLY A 368 9.65 0.12 -1.41
C GLY A 368 8.17 0.44 -1.62
N THR A 369 7.32 -0.57 -1.47
CA THR A 369 5.86 -0.43 -1.52
C THR A 369 5.36 0.49 -0.41
N GLY A 370 5.81 0.28 0.84
CA GLY A 370 5.43 1.11 1.98
C GLY A 370 5.80 2.58 1.78
N ILE A 371 7.05 2.88 1.42
CA ILE A 371 7.50 4.27 1.23
C ILE A 371 6.64 4.99 0.17
N LEU A 372 6.37 4.34 -0.96
CA LEU A 372 5.51 4.87 -2.02
C LEU A 372 4.10 5.18 -1.52
N LEU A 373 3.50 4.26 -0.77
CA LEU A 373 2.18 4.44 -0.21
C LEU A 373 2.15 5.64 0.74
N ALA A 374 3.11 5.72 1.67
CA ALA A 374 3.18 6.82 2.63
C ALA A 374 3.34 8.18 1.93
N VAL A 375 4.27 8.30 0.98
CA VAL A 375 4.51 9.54 0.22
C VAL A 375 3.24 9.98 -0.49
N THR A 376 2.62 9.08 -1.23
CA THR A 376 1.48 9.46 -2.06
C THR A 376 0.23 9.74 -1.22
N ILE A 377 0.03 9.02 -0.10
CA ILE A 377 -1.05 9.33 0.86
C ILE A 377 -0.85 10.73 1.45
N ILE A 378 0.35 11.06 1.91
CA ILE A 378 0.67 12.38 2.47
C ILE A 378 0.47 13.47 1.41
N TYR A 379 0.91 13.23 0.18
CA TYR A 379 0.73 14.17 -0.92
C TYR A 379 -0.75 14.39 -1.25
N GLN A 380 -1.56 13.33 -1.24
CA GLN A 380 -3.01 13.43 -1.44
C GLN A 380 -3.66 14.27 -0.35
N TYR A 381 -3.33 14.02 0.93
CA TYR A 381 -3.84 14.84 2.03
C TYR A 381 -3.41 16.30 1.91
N PHE A 382 -2.15 16.55 1.56
CA PHE A 382 -1.63 17.89 1.33
C PHE A 382 -2.41 18.61 0.23
N GLU A 383 -2.72 17.93 -0.87
CA GLU A 383 -3.48 18.53 -1.96
C GLU A 383 -4.95 18.79 -1.59
N THR A 384 -5.59 17.86 -0.87
CA THR A 384 -6.95 18.08 -0.34
C THR A 384 -6.97 19.30 0.57
N PHE A 385 -6.01 19.39 1.50
CA PHE A 385 -5.88 20.52 2.41
C PHE A 385 -5.60 21.84 1.67
N ALA A 386 -4.70 21.82 0.68
CA ALA A 386 -4.40 23.00 -0.13
C ALA A 386 -5.59 23.45 -0.97
N ARG A 387 -6.44 22.53 -1.46
CA ARG A 387 -7.69 22.86 -2.15
C ARG A 387 -8.72 23.46 -1.21
N GLU A 388 -8.97 22.85 -0.06
CA GLU A 388 -9.89 23.38 0.95
C GLU A 388 -9.45 24.77 1.44
N GLN A 389 -8.14 24.95 1.66
CA GLN A 389 -7.57 26.23 2.05
C GLN A 389 -7.58 27.27 0.92
N ALA A 390 -7.60 26.86 -0.36
CA ALA A 390 -7.78 27.78 -1.49
C ALA A 390 -9.25 28.13 -1.74
N GLU A 391 -10.19 27.28 -1.32
CA GLU A 391 -11.64 27.54 -1.37
C GLU A 391 -12.11 28.44 -0.21
N MET A 392 -11.49 28.33 0.98
CA MET A 392 -11.78 29.20 2.14
C MET A 392 -11.55 30.72 1.96
N PRO A 393 -10.52 31.24 1.23
CA PRO A 393 -10.37 32.68 1.01
C PRO A 393 -11.47 33.26 0.12
N LEU A 394 -12.19 32.43 -0.65
CA LEU A 394 -13.35 32.86 -1.44
C LEU A 394 -14.63 32.96 -0.59
N SER A 395 -14.80 32.14 0.45
CA SER A 395 -15.96 32.26 1.35
C SER A 395 -15.83 33.46 2.32
N GLY A 396 -14.60 33.86 2.66
CA GLY A 396 -14.35 35.11 3.39
C GLY A 396 -14.60 36.38 2.56
N LEU A 397 -14.61 36.28 1.23
CA LEU A 397 -14.83 37.43 0.33
C LEU A 397 -16.32 37.65 -0.03
N PHE A 398 -17.16 36.63 0.13
CA PHE A 398 -18.61 36.68 -0.09
C PHE A 398 -19.42 36.64 1.22
N GLY A 399 -18.80 37.08 2.32
CA GLY A 399 -19.49 37.35 3.58
C GLY A 399 -20.03 38.79 3.63
N PHE A 400 -21.02 39.09 2.79
CA PHE A 400 -22.05 40.11 3.00
C PHE A 400 -23.38 39.61 2.44
#